data_AF-A0AAV2DQ95-F1
#
_entry.id   AF-A0AAV2DQ95-F1
#
_cell.length_a   1.000
_cell.length_b   1.000
_cell.length_c   1.000
_cell.angle_alpha   90.00
_cell.angle_beta   90.00
_cell.angle_gamma   90.00
#
_symmetry.space_group_name_H-M   'P 1'
#
loop_
_entity.id
_entity.type
_entity.pdbx_description
1 polymer ?
#
loop_
_entity_poly.entity_id
_entity_poly.type
_entity_poly.pdbx_seq_one_letter_code
_entity_poly.pdbx_strand_id
1 'polypeptide(L)'
;MPHFSFSDLFPTSTAAAKKPTPATVLFQDYYNEWFKTLKTTLLPLIHRSLTDPSPPALLSSHVHLLLHHFLSYYDALDLAATVSADNLPHLLHPPWRNSLERPFLFLGDLHPYLLTNLLRKFLREGGSESESDTERETQTDSEAAWQLGITAWKDPSDELMVKIEQIERGLRLIVPSFSERMKKAQAGFMKKVGEQWIGTATVAEAMKIEMDEMVSVFLDANRARRSVISEIVGTLNLYQGALFLEGLAQFLVGFKDPGLVRKFKRHRIPSTVAGISGGAGGKSADGN
;
A
#
# COMPACT_ATOMS: atom_id res chain seq x y z
N MET A 1 22.86 -33.81 -28.88
CA MET A 1 22.58 -32.95 -27.72
C MET A 1 21.11 -32.62 -27.72
N PRO A 2 20.33 -32.90 -26.65
CA PRO A 2 18.93 -32.53 -26.65
C PRO A 2 18.82 -31.01 -26.43
N HIS A 3 18.11 -30.35 -27.32
CA HIS A 3 17.65 -28.97 -27.13
C HIS A 3 16.58 -28.96 -26.05
N PHE A 4 16.89 -28.40 -24.88
CA PHE A 4 15.89 -28.04 -23.88
C PHE A 4 15.52 -26.58 -24.06
N SER A 5 14.22 -26.31 -24.18
CA SER A 5 13.70 -24.95 -24.31
C SER A 5 13.69 -24.29 -22.94
N PHE A 6 13.96 -22.99 -22.89
CA PHE A 6 13.88 -22.20 -21.65
C PHE A 6 12.46 -22.23 -21.04
N SER A 7 11.44 -22.59 -21.84
CA SER A 7 10.06 -22.83 -21.42
C SER A 7 9.86 -24.12 -20.62
N ASP A 8 10.83 -25.03 -20.59
CA ASP A 8 10.75 -26.30 -19.85
C ASP A 8 11.26 -26.17 -18.40
N LEU A 9 11.95 -25.06 -18.07
CA LEU A 9 12.47 -24.73 -16.74
C LEU A 9 11.41 -24.12 -15.80
N PHE A 10 10.31 -23.66 -16.37
CA PHE A 10 9.11 -23.31 -15.65
C PHE A 10 8.00 -24.19 -16.20
N PRO A 11 7.55 -25.24 -15.51
CA PRO A 11 6.24 -25.75 -15.84
C PRO A 11 5.31 -24.55 -15.84
N THR A 12 4.63 -24.33 -16.95
CA THR A 12 3.38 -23.60 -16.96
C THR A 12 2.45 -24.42 -16.06
N SER A 13 2.64 -24.24 -14.76
CA SER A 13 1.62 -24.39 -13.78
C SER A 13 0.58 -23.40 -14.23
N THR A 14 -0.33 -23.90 -15.08
CA THR A 14 -1.73 -23.53 -15.00
C THR A 14 -1.96 -23.18 -13.53
N ALA A 15 -2.22 -21.90 -13.28
CA ALA A 15 -2.47 -21.39 -11.95
C ALA A 15 -3.77 -22.01 -11.45
N ALA A 16 -3.74 -23.29 -11.09
CA ALA A 16 -4.56 -23.83 -10.05
C ALA A 16 -4.11 -23.07 -8.82
N ALA A 17 -4.88 -22.05 -8.45
CA ALA A 17 -4.74 -21.36 -7.19
C ALA A 17 -4.51 -22.42 -6.12
N LYS A 18 -3.27 -22.52 -5.58
CA LYS A 18 -3.04 -23.24 -4.34
C LYS A 18 -4.11 -22.70 -3.39
N LYS A 19 -4.99 -23.58 -2.90
CA LYS A 19 -6.04 -23.18 -1.97
C LYS A 19 -5.36 -22.36 -0.86
N PRO A 20 -5.87 -21.16 -0.55
CA PRO A 20 -5.25 -20.32 0.45
C PRO A 20 -5.14 -21.14 1.75
N THR A 21 -3.95 -21.12 2.35
CA THR A 21 -3.72 -21.83 3.61
C THR A 21 -4.65 -21.24 4.68
N PRO A 22 -5.03 -22.01 5.71
CA PRO A 22 -5.91 -21.49 6.76
C PRO A 22 -5.43 -20.16 7.34
N ALA A 23 -4.12 -19.99 7.55
CA ALA A 23 -3.54 -18.73 8.03
C ALA A 23 -3.70 -17.55 7.05
N THR A 24 -3.62 -17.80 5.74
CA THR A 24 -3.87 -16.76 4.71
C THR A 24 -5.34 -16.34 4.69
N VAL A 25 -6.26 -17.30 4.80
CA VAL A 25 -7.71 -17.03 4.89
C VAL A 25 -8.00 -16.22 6.15
N LEU A 26 -7.41 -16.60 7.29
CA LEU A 26 -7.58 -15.90 8.56
C LEU A 26 -7.12 -14.43 8.49
N PHE A 27 -5.98 -14.13 7.84
CA PHE A 27 -5.56 -12.74 7.71
C PHE A 27 -6.47 -11.93 6.76
N GLN A 28 -6.93 -12.55 5.67
CA GLN A 28 -7.87 -11.89 4.76
C GLN A 28 -9.18 -11.54 5.48
N ASP A 29 -9.70 -12.44 6.31
CA ASP A 29 -10.90 -12.20 7.11
C ASP A 29 -10.67 -11.07 8.13
N TYR A 30 -9.51 -11.08 8.80
CA TYR A 30 -9.09 -9.97 9.64
C TYR A 30 -9.06 -8.64 8.88
N TYR A 31 -8.43 -8.59 7.70
CA TYR A 31 -8.36 -7.37 6.88
C TYR A 31 -9.75 -6.87 6.51
N ASN A 32 -10.67 -7.78 6.16
CA ASN A 32 -12.03 -7.41 5.78
C ASN A 32 -12.78 -6.77 6.95
N GLU A 33 -12.71 -7.35 8.15
CA GLU A 33 -13.33 -6.78 9.35
C GLU A 33 -12.63 -5.49 9.81
N TRP A 34 -11.31 -5.42 9.72
CA TRP A 34 -10.53 -4.21 9.98
C TRP A 34 -10.96 -3.06 9.05
N PHE A 35 -11.08 -3.33 7.76
CA PHE A 35 -11.47 -2.33 6.76
C PHE A 35 -12.94 -1.91 6.92
N LYS A 36 -13.82 -2.87 7.21
CA LYS A 36 -15.24 -2.60 7.52
C LYS A 36 -15.37 -1.71 8.76
N THR A 37 -14.60 -1.98 9.81
CA THR A 37 -14.58 -1.15 11.03
C THR A 37 -14.11 0.26 10.72
N LEU A 38 -13.01 0.41 9.95
CA LEU A 38 -12.52 1.71 9.49
C LEU A 38 -13.62 2.49 8.75
N LYS A 39 -14.25 1.87 7.75
CA LYS A 39 -15.23 2.51 6.86
C LYS A 39 -16.53 2.86 7.55
N THR A 40 -17.08 1.94 8.35
CA THR A 40 -18.47 2.03 8.84
C THR A 40 -18.57 2.59 10.24
N THR A 41 -17.48 2.58 11.00
CA THR A 41 -17.47 3.03 12.40
C THR A 41 -16.51 4.20 12.58
N LEU A 42 -15.22 4.01 12.30
CA LEU A 42 -14.21 4.98 12.75
C LEU A 42 -14.17 6.25 11.91
N LEU A 43 -14.26 6.12 10.59
CA LEU A 43 -14.29 7.27 9.68
C LEU A 43 -15.52 8.16 9.93
N PRO A 44 -16.76 7.64 10.01
CA PRO A 44 -17.92 8.46 10.39
C PRO A 44 -17.79 9.10 11.77
N LEU A 45 -17.20 8.39 12.73
CA LEU A 45 -17.02 8.86 14.11
C LEU A 45 -16.07 10.05 14.20
N ILE A 46 -14.89 9.98 13.55
CA ILE A 46 -13.95 11.11 13.53
C ILE A 46 -14.51 12.29 12.72
N HIS A 47 -15.16 12.00 11.59
CA HIS A 47 -15.79 13.03 10.75
C HIS A 47 -16.82 13.83 11.55
N ARG A 48 -17.70 13.13 12.27
CA ARG A 48 -18.71 13.77 13.12
C ARG A 48 -18.07 14.64 14.21
N SER A 49 -16.98 14.20 14.83
CA SER A 49 -16.30 15.02 15.84
C SER A 49 -15.61 16.26 15.29
N LEU A 50 -15.30 16.29 13.99
CA LEU A 50 -14.73 17.45 13.31
C LEU A 50 -15.82 18.41 12.83
N THR A 51 -16.98 17.90 12.43
CA THR A 51 -18.10 18.71 11.91
C THR A 51 -19.03 19.23 13.02
N ASP A 52 -19.35 18.39 14.01
CA ASP A 52 -20.20 18.79 15.13
C ASP A 52 -19.35 19.46 16.24
N PRO A 53 -19.90 20.44 16.99
CA PRO A 53 -19.26 20.96 18.18
C PRO A 53 -19.05 19.83 19.19
N SER A 54 -17.82 19.31 19.27
CA SER A 54 -17.45 18.22 20.16
C SER A 54 -16.42 18.68 21.19
N PRO A 55 -16.47 18.18 22.44
CA PRO A 55 -15.45 18.49 23.43
C PRO A 55 -14.07 18.02 22.94
N PRO A 56 -12.97 18.78 23.16
CA PRO A 56 -11.63 18.38 22.72
C PRO A 56 -11.19 17.01 23.23
N ALA A 57 -11.64 16.60 24.43
CA ALA A 57 -11.37 15.28 24.99
C ALA A 57 -12.01 14.14 24.17
N LEU A 58 -13.20 14.37 23.60
CA LEU A 58 -13.87 13.41 22.74
C LEU A 58 -13.15 13.26 21.41
N LEU A 59 -12.77 14.38 20.77
CA LEU A 59 -11.96 14.36 19.56
C LEU A 59 -10.62 13.65 19.79
N SER A 60 -9.94 13.95 20.90
CA SER A 60 -8.69 13.27 21.28
C SER A 60 -8.86 11.75 21.43
N SER A 61 -9.96 11.31 22.05
CA SER A 61 -10.28 9.88 22.17
C SER A 61 -10.49 9.23 20.81
N HIS A 62 -11.18 9.90 19.88
CA HIS A 62 -11.41 9.40 18.53
C HIS A 62 -10.14 9.38 17.68
N VAL A 63 -9.27 10.38 17.82
CA VAL A 63 -7.93 10.41 17.21
C VAL A 63 -7.10 9.22 17.68
N HIS A 64 -7.07 8.97 19.00
CA HIS A 64 -6.33 7.85 19.56
C HIS A 64 -6.86 6.50 19.06
N LEU A 65 -8.18 6.35 19.02
CA LEU A 65 -8.83 5.13 18.56
C LEU A 65 -8.54 4.85 17.07
N LEU A 66 -8.60 5.87 16.22
CA LEU A 66 -8.28 5.73 14.79
C LEU A 66 -6.79 5.49 14.55
N LEU A 67 -5.90 6.16 15.29
CA LEU A 67 -4.46 5.90 15.23
C LEU A 67 -4.16 4.44 15.62
N HIS A 68 -4.69 3.98 16.75
CA HIS A 68 -4.52 2.60 17.21
C HIS A 68 -5.05 1.61 16.16
N HIS A 69 -6.18 1.89 15.52
CA HIS A 69 -6.71 1.07 14.44
C HIS A 69 -5.72 0.93 13.28
N PHE A 70 -5.07 2.01 12.84
CA PHE A 70 -4.03 1.94 11.81
C PHE A 70 -2.78 1.17 12.25
N LEU A 71 -2.34 1.33 13.49
CA LEU A 71 -1.14 0.65 13.99
C LEU A 71 -1.38 -0.86 14.15
N SER A 72 -2.53 -1.25 14.71
CA SER A 72 -2.91 -2.66 14.92
C SER A 72 -2.98 -3.47 13.63
N TYR A 73 -3.25 -2.83 12.50
CA TYR A 73 -3.18 -3.48 11.19
C TYR A 73 -1.78 -4.00 10.86
N TYR A 74 -0.75 -3.20 11.12
CA TYR A 74 0.64 -3.61 10.86
C TYR A 74 1.12 -4.64 11.89
N ASP A 75 0.63 -4.59 13.12
CA ASP A 75 0.92 -5.63 14.12
C ASP A 75 0.32 -6.98 13.70
N ALA A 76 -0.89 -6.98 13.16
CA ALA A 76 -1.51 -8.17 12.60
C ALA A 76 -0.78 -8.68 11.34
N LEU A 77 -0.28 -7.79 10.47
CA LEU A 77 0.57 -8.18 9.34
C LEU A 77 1.86 -8.86 9.79
N ASP A 78 2.52 -8.31 10.80
CA ASP A 78 3.75 -8.88 11.37
C ASP A 78 3.51 -10.27 11.95
N LEU A 79 2.40 -10.42 12.69
CA LEU A 79 2.00 -11.72 13.22
C LEU A 79 1.71 -12.71 12.08
N ALA A 80 0.97 -12.30 11.05
CA ALA A 80 0.67 -13.17 9.91
C ALA A 80 1.92 -13.62 9.14
N ALA A 81 2.92 -12.75 9.02
CA ALA A 81 4.19 -13.04 8.36
C ALA A 81 5.08 -14.01 9.16
N THR A 82 4.97 -13.98 10.49
CA THR A 82 5.80 -14.82 11.38
C THR A 82 5.18 -16.18 11.69
N VAL A 83 3.85 -16.33 11.56
CA VAL A 83 3.15 -17.60 11.81
C VAL A 83 3.52 -18.70 10.80
N SER A 84 3.73 -18.36 9.53
CA SER A 84 4.22 -19.30 8.52
C SER A 84 4.90 -18.59 7.38
N ALA A 85 6.06 -19.09 6.97
CA ALA A 85 6.81 -18.64 5.80
C ALA A 85 5.98 -18.70 4.51
N ASP A 86 5.01 -19.63 4.43
CA ASP A 86 4.12 -19.76 3.26
C ASP A 86 3.14 -18.59 3.11
N ASN A 87 2.93 -17.79 4.15
CA ASN A 87 2.02 -16.65 4.10
C ASN A 87 2.64 -15.44 3.39
N LEU A 88 3.97 -15.27 3.47
CA LEU A 88 4.63 -14.05 3.01
C LEU A 88 4.34 -13.72 1.53
N PRO A 89 4.34 -14.67 0.56
CA PRO A 89 3.98 -14.35 -0.82
C PRO A 89 2.58 -13.75 -0.96
N HIS A 90 1.62 -14.21 -0.14
CA HIS A 90 0.26 -13.67 -0.12
C HIS A 90 0.19 -12.30 0.54
N LEU A 91 1.05 -12.01 1.52
CA LEU A 91 1.15 -10.69 2.16
C LEU A 91 1.87 -9.67 1.27
N LEU A 92 2.89 -10.09 0.51
CA LEU A 92 3.59 -9.26 -0.48
C LEU A 92 2.72 -8.98 -1.72
N HIS A 93 1.85 -9.93 -2.08
CA HIS A 93 0.93 -9.83 -3.22
C HIS A 93 -0.52 -10.12 -2.79
N PRO A 94 -1.12 -9.22 -1.99
CA PRO A 94 -2.42 -9.45 -1.35
C PRO A 94 -3.55 -9.63 -2.37
N PRO A 95 -4.20 -10.81 -2.42
CA PRO A 95 -5.30 -11.06 -3.36
C PRO A 95 -6.54 -10.21 -3.07
N TRP A 96 -6.71 -9.74 -1.82
CA TRP A 96 -7.80 -8.85 -1.39
C TRP A 96 -7.59 -7.37 -1.76
N ARG A 97 -6.41 -6.98 -2.24
CA ARG A 97 -6.13 -5.62 -2.74
C ARG A 97 -6.45 -5.54 -4.23
N ASN A 98 -7.22 -4.53 -4.61
CA ASN A 98 -7.72 -4.39 -5.98
C ASN A 98 -6.67 -3.75 -6.91
N SER A 99 -6.93 -3.72 -8.21
CA SER A 99 -5.96 -3.21 -9.20
C SER A 99 -5.69 -1.70 -9.10
N LEU A 100 -6.61 -0.92 -8.57
CA LEU A 100 -6.44 0.54 -8.38
C LEU A 100 -5.45 0.82 -7.24
N GLU A 101 -5.45 -0.05 -6.23
CA GLU A 101 -4.66 0.07 -5.02
C GLU A 101 -3.23 -0.47 -5.17
N ARG A 102 -3.03 -1.52 -5.98
CA ARG A 102 -1.73 -2.17 -6.19
C ARG A 102 -0.56 -1.24 -6.55
N PRO A 103 -0.72 -0.21 -7.39
CA PRO A 103 0.38 0.72 -7.72
C PRO A 103 0.93 1.49 -6.52
N PHE A 104 0.16 1.58 -5.43
CA PHE A 104 0.53 2.29 -4.21
C PHE A 104 1.22 1.38 -3.18
N LEU A 105 1.30 0.08 -3.45
CA LEU A 105 1.89 -0.89 -2.54
C LEU A 105 3.40 -1.02 -2.78
N PHE A 106 4.13 -1.17 -1.69
CA PHE A 106 5.55 -1.42 -1.61
C PHE A 106 5.76 -2.41 -0.46
N LEU A 107 6.33 -3.60 -0.70
CA LEU A 107 6.46 -4.65 0.34
C LEU A 107 5.12 -4.96 1.05
N GLY A 108 4.10 -5.30 0.25
CA GLY A 108 2.78 -5.77 0.72
C GLY A 108 1.77 -4.70 1.13
N ASP A 109 2.20 -3.48 1.46
CA ASP A 109 1.28 -2.39 1.84
C ASP A 109 1.71 -1.00 1.35
N LEU A 110 0.95 0.04 1.69
CA LEU A 110 1.18 1.43 1.27
C LEU A 110 2.65 1.83 1.34
N HIS A 111 3.13 2.45 0.29
CA HIS A 111 4.44 3.05 0.28
C HIS A 111 4.54 4.15 1.37
N PRO A 112 5.56 4.16 2.26
CA PRO A 112 5.64 5.12 3.37
C PRO A 112 5.55 6.60 2.96
N TYR A 113 6.14 7.00 1.83
CA TYR A 113 5.98 8.36 1.26
C TYR A 113 4.54 8.78 0.98
N LEU A 114 3.59 7.87 0.82
CA LEU A 114 2.18 8.27 0.65
C LEU A 114 1.65 8.98 1.88
N LEU A 115 2.15 8.64 3.06
CA LEU A 115 1.79 9.30 4.32
C LEU A 115 2.28 10.76 4.34
N THR A 116 3.54 10.98 3.98
CA THR A 116 4.11 12.35 3.91
C THR A 116 3.53 13.13 2.73
N ASN A 117 3.25 12.49 1.60
CA ASN A 117 2.63 13.13 0.44
C ASN A 117 1.20 13.59 0.76
N LEU A 118 0.44 12.78 1.49
CA LEU A 118 -0.88 13.17 1.98
C LEU A 118 -0.79 14.37 2.92
N LEU A 119 0.15 14.35 3.87
CA LEU A 119 0.39 15.50 4.76
C LEU A 119 0.77 16.77 3.98
N ARG A 120 1.67 16.65 2.99
CA ARG A 120 2.06 17.75 2.10
C ARG A 120 0.92 18.25 1.21
N LYS A 121 -0.12 17.43 0.96
CA LYS A 121 -1.32 17.88 0.25
C LYS A 121 -2.10 18.86 1.13
N PHE A 122 -2.36 18.51 2.39
CA PHE A 122 -3.05 19.39 3.34
C PHE A 122 -2.32 20.73 3.52
N LEU A 123 -1.00 20.71 3.65
CA LEU A 123 -0.20 21.94 3.80
C LEU A 123 -0.23 22.86 2.57
N ARG A 124 -0.40 22.31 1.36
CA ARG A 124 -0.52 23.11 0.14
C ARG A 124 -1.92 23.71 -0.01
N GLU A 125 -2.95 22.94 0.33
CA GLU A 125 -4.35 23.37 0.24
C GLU A 125 -4.69 24.42 1.32
N GLY A 126 -4.10 24.34 2.51
CA GLY A 126 -4.26 25.37 3.56
C GLY A 126 -3.50 26.68 3.31
N GLY A 127 -2.52 26.67 2.40
CA GLY A 127 -1.67 27.83 2.08
C GLY A 127 -2.07 28.61 0.83
N SER A 128 -3.05 28.16 0.05
CA SER A 128 -3.55 28.96 -1.08
C SER A 128 -4.52 30.02 -0.57
N GLU A 129 -4.13 31.29 -0.65
CA GLU A 129 -5.06 32.40 -0.51
C GLU A 129 -6.14 32.27 -1.60
N SER A 130 -7.36 31.91 -1.23
CA SER A 130 -8.46 31.85 -2.18
C SER A 130 -8.90 33.27 -2.54
N GLU A 131 -8.24 33.90 -3.50
CA GLU A 131 -8.87 34.92 -4.32
C GLU A 131 -9.76 34.22 -5.36
N SER A 132 -11.04 34.04 -5.03
CA SER A 132 -12.13 34.08 -6.02
C SER A 132 -13.48 34.05 -5.32
N ASP A 133 -14.10 35.22 -5.25
CA ASP A 133 -15.54 35.37 -5.22
C ASP A 133 -16.12 34.80 -6.53
N THR A 134 -16.82 33.65 -6.50
CA THR A 134 -18.10 33.48 -7.21
C THR A 134 -18.79 32.15 -6.89
N GLU A 135 -20.11 32.27 -6.68
CA GLU A 135 -21.16 31.25 -6.83
C GLU A 135 -21.37 30.25 -5.68
N ARG A 136 -22.18 30.70 -4.72
CA ARG A 136 -23.01 29.88 -3.83
C ARG A 136 -23.93 28.97 -4.65
N GLU A 137 -23.89 27.66 -4.43
CA GLU A 137 -25.04 26.78 -4.59
C GLU A 137 -24.92 25.50 -3.73
N THR A 138 -25.89 25.35 -2.80
CA THR A 138 -26.31 24.14 -2.05
C THR A 138 -25.40 23.45 -1.00
N GLN A 139 -25.56 23.91 0.25
CA GLN A 139 -25.95 23.17 1.49
C GLN A 139 -25.21 21.91 2.01
N THR A 140 -25.02 21.92 3.35
CA THR A 140 -24.87 20.82 4.33
C THR A 140 -23.47 20.24 4.60
N ASP A 141 -23.07 20.28 5.88
CA ASP A 141 -21.94 19.63 6.60
C ASP A 141 -20.51 19.77 6.06
N SER A 142 -20.33 19.90 4.74
CA SER A 142 -19.04 19.98 4.07
C SER A 142 -18.31 21.31 4.29
N GLU A 143 -19.03 22.41 4.49
CA GLU A 143 -18.44 23.77 4.57
C GLU A 143 -17.69 24.00 5.89
N ALA A 144 -18.24 23.52 7.01
CA ALA A 144 -17.62 23.62 8.33
C ALA A 144 -16.35 22.78 8.45
N ALA A 145 -16.38 21.53 7.94
CA ALA A 145 -15.21 20.66 7.88
C ALA A 145 -14.13 21.22 6.93
N TRP A 146 -14.53 21.83 5.81
CA TRP A 146 -13.62 22.53 4.90
C TRP A 146 -12.97 23.76 5.53
N GLN A 147 -13.74 24.60 6.22
CA GLN A 147 -13.22 25.78 6.91
C GLN A 147 -12.31 25.39 8.09
N LEU A 148 -12.63 24.32 8.81
CA LEU A 148 -11.73 23.73 9.82
C LEU A 148 -10.43 23.24 9.17
N GLY A 149 -10.53 22.58 8.00
CA GLY A 149 -9.38 22.16 7.22
C GLY A 149 -8.48 23.34 6.83
N ILE A 150 -9.04 24.37 6.20
CA ILE A 150 -8.28 25.55 5.77
C ILE A 150 -7.62 26.24 6.98
N THR A 151 -8.34 26.41 8.09
CA THR A 151 -7.82 27.10 9.28
C THR A 151 -6.76 26.29 10.03
N ALA A 152 -6.91 24.96 10.13
CA ALA A 152 -5.96 24.11 10.83
C ALA A 152 -4.61 23.98 10.13
N TRP A 153 -4.58 24.20 8.81
CA TRP A 153 -3.37 24.09 7.98
C TRP A 153 -2.82 25.46 7.53
N LYS A 154 -3.47 26.56 7.91
CA LYS A 154 -3.01 27.93 7.63
C LYS A 154 -1.74 28.23 8.44
N ASP A 155 -0.73 28.79 7.78
CA ASP A 155 0.54 29.22 8.39
C ASP A 155 1.20 28.13 9.27
N PRO A 156 1.58 26.97 8.69
CA PRO A 156 2.21 25.89 9.45
C PRO A 156 3.51 26.38 10.12
N SER A 157 3.70 26.03 11.39
CA SER A 157 4.91 26.42 12.13
C SER A 157 6.19 25.89 11.47
N ASP A 158 7.28 26.66 11.56
CA ASP A 158 8.61 26.23 11.11
C ASP A 158 9.05 24.90 11.73
N GLU A 159 8.69 24.66 12.99
CA GLU A 159 8.98 23.40 13.70
C GLU A 159 8.31 22.20 13.02
N LEU A 160 7.02 22.30 12.69
CA LEU A 160 6.28 21.29 11.93
C LEU A 160 6.97 21.02 10.58
N MET A 161 7.39 22.07 9.87
CA MET A 161 8.07 21.92 8.57
C MET A 161 9.41 21.20 8.71
N VAL A 162 10.22 21.55 9.71
CA VAL A 162 11.49 20.87 10.02
C VAL A 162 11.26 19.39 10.35
N LYS A 163 10.24 19.07 11.14
CA LYS A 163 9.90 17.69 11.49
C LYS A 163 9.48 16.86 10.28
N ILE A 164 8.64 17.40 9.41
CA ILE A 164 8.24 16.72 8.17
C ILE A 164 9.45 16.46 7.28
N GLU A 165 10.35 17.44 7.15
CA GLU A 165 11.60 17.24 6.40
C GLU A 165 12.48 16.15 7.02
N GLN A 166 12.56 16.06 8.34
CA GLN A 166 13.31 15.00 9.03
C GLN A 166 12.73 13.62 8.73
N ILE A 167 11.39 13.46 8.81
CA ILE A 167 10.70 12.22 8.43
C ILE A 167 11.02 11.85 6.99
N GLU A 168 10.87 12.80 6.06
CA GLU A 168 11.14 12.58 4.64
C GLU A 168 12.60 12.23 4.36
N ARG A 169 13.55 12.88 5.04
CA ARG A 169 14.99 12.54 4.95
C ARG A 169 15.26 11.13 5.46
N GLY A 170 14.64 10.73 6.57
CA GLY A 170 14.70 9.36 7.07
C GLY A 170 14.17 8.36 6.05
N LEU A 171 13.01 8.65 5.45
CA LEU A 171 12.42 7.83 4.39
C LEU A 171 13.33 7.68 3.16
N ARG A 172 14.11 8.71 2.80
CA ARG A 172 15.08 8.67 1.69
C ARG A 172 16.21 7.70 1.93
N LEU A 173 16.51 7.39 3.18
CA LEU A 173 17.55 6.44 3.55
C LEU A 173 16.98 5.02 3.70
N ILE A 174 15.85 4.86 4.37
CA ILE A 174 15.33 3.52 4.72
C ILE A 174 14.60 2.82 3.56
N VAL A 175 13.85 3.54 2.72
CA VAL A 175 13.08 2.89 1.65
C VAL A 175 14.01 2.24 0.60
N PRO A 176 15.08 2.91 0.13
CA PRO A 176 16.03 2.27 -0.76
C PRO A 176 16.75 1.08 -0.12
N SER A 177 17.06 1.15 1.18
CA SER A 177 17.76 0.06 1.86
C SER A 177 16.91 -1.21 1.95
N PHE A 178 15.59 -1.10 2.14
CA PHE A 178 14.68 -2.24 2.03
C PHE A 178 14.68 -2.87 0.63
N SER A 179 14.67 -2.03 -0.41
CA SER A 179 14.72 -2.49 -1.80
C SER A 179 16.04 -3.18 -2.13
N GLU A 180 17.15 -2.66 -1.61
CA GLU A 180 18.49 -3.26 -1.77
C GLU A 180 18.56 -4.62 -1.08
N ARG A 181 18.10 -4.72 0.17
CA ARG A 181 18.05 -5.98 0.93
C ARG A 181 17.22 -7.04 0.22
N MET A 182 16.02 -6.69 -0.24
CA MET A 182 15.16 -7.57 -1.04
C MET A 182 15.88 -8.06 -2.31
N LYS A 183 16.47 -7.15 -3.09
CA LYS A 183 17.22 -7.51 -4.31
C LYS A 183 18.40 -8.43 -4.00
N LYS A 184 19.12 -8.17 -2.90
CA LYS A 184 20.26 -8.98 -2.47
C LYS A 184 19.83 -10.38 -2.04
N ALA A 185 18.72 -10.51 -1.31
CA ALA A 185 18.13 -11.79 -0.92
C ALA A 185 17.76 -12.62 -2.16
N GLN A 186 17.01 -12.01 -3.09
CA GLN A 186 16.59 -12.65 -4.34
C GLN A 186 17.77 -13.02 -5.24
N ALA A 187 18.76 -12.13 -5.39
CA ALA A 187 19.97 -12.43 -6.16
C ALA A 187 20.80 -13.56 -5.52
N GLY A 188 20.88 -13.58 -4.19
CA GLY A 188 21.53 -14.66 -3.43
C GLY A 188 20.85 -16.02 -3.64
N PHE A 189 19.51 -16.04 -3.65
CA PHE A 189 18.73 -17.22 -4.00
C PHE A 189 19.04 -17.70 -5.42
N MET A 190 18.90 -16.82 -6.42
CA MET A 190 19.14 -17.16 -7.83
C MET A 190 20.56 -17.68 -8.06
N LYS A 191 21.56 -17.08 -7.40
CA LYS A 191 22.96 -17.52 -7.45
C LYS A 191 23.12 -18.94 -6.90
N LYS A 192 22.61 -19.20 -5.69
CA LYS A 192 22.70 -20.54 -5.06
C LYS A 192 22.02 -21.61 -5.90
N VAL A 193 20.83 -21.31 -6.42
CA VAL A 193 20.07 -22.23 -7.27
C VAL A 193 20.81 -22.49 -8.58
N GLY A 194 21.40 -21.47 -9.21
CA GLY A 194 22.15 -21.62 -10.47
C GLY A 194 23.49 -22.35 -10.32
N GLU A 195 24.24 -22.08 -9.25
CA GLU A 195 25.57 -22.69 -9.02
C GLU A 195 25.49 -24.11 -8.46
N GLN A 196 24.45 -24.44 -7.69
CA GLN A 196 24.35 -25.67 -6.93
C GLN A 196 23.06 -26.44 -7.27
N TRP A 197 22.68 -26.47 -8.55
CA TRP A 197 21.57 -27.27 -9.05
C TRP A 197 21.88 -28.78 -8.94
N ILE A 198 21.93 -29.28 -7.71
CA ILE A 198 22.34 -30.65 -7.35
C ILE A 198 21.15 -31.43 -6.76
N GLY A 199 20.02 -30.75 -6.48
CA GLY A 199 18.79 -31.41 -6.06
C GLY A 199 17.81 -30.47 -5.35
N THR A 200 16.62 -31.01 -5.04
CA THR A 200 15.52 -30.28 -4.39
C THR A 200 15.86 -29.78 -2.99
N ALA A 201 16.74 -30.48 -2.25
CA ALA A 201 17.16 -30.09 -0.91
C ALA A 201 17.95 -28.76 -0.92
N THR A 202 18.85 -28.57 -1.89
CA THR A 202 19.63 -27.33 -2.03
C THR A 202 18.74 -26.14 -2.39
N VAL A 203 17.74 -26.36 -3.25
CA VAL A 203 16.74 -25.34 -3.60
C VAL A 203 15.91 -24.96 -2.38
N ALA A 204 15.47 -25.95 -1.58
CA ALA A 204 14.69 -25.72 -0.37
C ALA A 204 15.47 -24.89 0.67
N GLU A 205 16.74 -25.19 0.90
CA GLU A 205 17.58 -24.43 1.82
C GLU A 205 17.83 -22.99 1.33
N ALA A 206 18.13 -22.83 0.03
CA ALA A 206 18.29 -21.51 -0.55
C ALA A 206 17.00 -20.68 -0.45
N MET A 207 15.84 -21.29 -0.69
CA MET A 207 14.52 -20.66 -0.56
C MET A 207 14.23 -20.25 0.88
N LYS A 208 14.57 -21.10 1.86
CA LYS A 208 14.38 -20.78 3.28
C LYS A 208 15.18 -19.54 3.68
N ILE A 209 16.46 -19.48 3.30
CA ILE A 209 17.33 -18.33 3.63
C ILE A 209 16.81 -17.04 2.99
N GLU A 210 16.35 -17.10 1.75
CA GLU A 210 15.74 -15.95 1.08
C GLU A 210 14.44 -15.52 1.76
N MET A 211 13.58 -16.49 2.10
CA MET A 211 12.31 -16.23 2.76
C MET A 211 12.51 -15.61 4.16
N ASP A 212 13.47 -16.09 4.95
CA ASP A 212 13.77 -15.54 6.27
C ASP A 212 14.20 -14.05 6.18
N GLU A 213 15.04 -13.69 5.21
CA GLU A 213 15.42 -12.30 4.97
C GLU A 213 14.24 -11.47 4.44
N MET A 214 13.41 -12.04 3.56
CA MET A 214 12.21 -11.37 3.06
C MET A 214 11.19 -11.09 4.16
N VAL A 215 11.01 -12.01 5.12
CA VAL A 215 10.21 -11.75 6.33
C VAL A 215 10.82 -10.59 7.12
N SER A 216 12.14 -10.60 7.38
CA SER A 216 12.79 -9.50 8.10
C SER A 216 12.57 -8.13 7.44
N VAL A 217 12.77 -8.03 6.12
CA VAL A 217 12.55 -6.80 5.35
C VAL A 217 11.09 -6.36 5.41
N PHE A 218 10.15 -7.30 5.36
CA PHE A 218 8.72 -7.03 5.46
C PHE A 218 8.34 -6.45 6.84
N LEU A 219 8.84 -7.04 7.93
CA LEU A 219 8.63 -6.55 9.29
C LEU A 219 9.23 -5.15 9.49
N ASP A 220 10.43 -4.91 8.97
CA ASP A 220 11.08 -3.60 9.04
C ASP A 220 10.29 -2.53 8.26
N ALA A 221 9.71 -2.89 7.11
CA ALA A 221 8.84 -1.98 6.36
C ALA A 221 7.55 -1.67 7.13
N ASN A 222 6.92 -2.65 7.79
CA ASN A 222 5.74 -2.43 8.64
C ASN A 222 6.09 -1.53 9.85
N ARG A 223 7.24 -1.76 10.47
CA ARG A 223 7.77 -0.89 11.54
C ARG A 223 7.98 0.54 11.06
N ALA A 224 8.54 0.73 9.86
CA ALA A 224 8.71 2.06 9.27
C ALA A 224 7.36 2.76 9.06
N ARG A 225 6.34 2.07 8.53
CA ARG A 225 5.01 2.65 8.34
C ARG A 225 4.38 3.07 9.67
N ARG A 226 4.41 2.20 10.70
CA ARG A 226 3.94 2.55 12.05
C ARG A 226 4.67 3.75 12.61
N SER A 227 6.00 3.76 12.52
CA SER A 227 6.83 4.88 13.01
C SER A 227 6.45 6.19 12.35
N VAL A 228 6.31 6.21 11.02
CA VAL A 228 5.95 7.43 10.27
C VAL A 228 4.56 7.92 10.63
N ILE A 229 3.56 7.03 10.73
CA ILE A 229 2.20 7.42 11.14
C ILE A 229 2.23 8.05 12.53
N SER A 230 2.88 7.39 13.49
CA SER A 230 2.98 7.88 14.87
C SER A 230 3.76 9.19 14.97
N GLU A 231 4.85 9.35 14.22
CA GLU A 231 5.68 10.55 14.22
C GLU A 231 4.95 11.75 13.58
N ILE A 232 4.22 11.54 12.48
CA ILE A 232 3.34 12.55 11.90
C ILE A 232 2.31 12.98 12.93
N VAL A 233 1.50 12.05 13.45
CA VAL A 233 0.40 12.40 14.38
C VAL A 233 0.93 13.03 15.67
N GLY A 234 2.07 12.58 16.19
CA GLY A 234 2.70 13.14 17.38
C GLY A 234 3.31 14.53 17.18
N THR A 235 3.55 14.94 15.94
CA THR A 235 4.03 16.30 15.60
C THR A 235 2.88 17.28 15.38
N LEU A 236 1.71 16.79 14.97
CA LEU A 236 0.55 17.61 14.66
C LEU A 236 -0.21 18.04 15.91
N ASN A 237 -0.86 19.20 15.86
CA ASN A 237 -1.85 19.54 16.88
C ASN A 237 -3.08 18.62 16.75
N LEU A 238 -3.96 18.62 17.77
CA LEU A 238 -5.09 17.70 17.83
C LEU A 238 -5.97 17.72 16.56
N TYR A 239 -6.30 18.92 16.05
CA TYR A 239 -7.17 19.06 14.89
C TYR A 239 -6.47 18.67 13.59
N GLN A 240 -5.20 19.06 13.42
CA GLN A 240 -4.38 18.62 12.31
C GLN A 240 -4.21 17.10 12.28
N GLY A 241 -3.97 16.48 13.44
CA GLY A 241 -3.86 15.04 13.59
C GLY A 241 -5.16 14.32 13.24
N ALA A 242 -6.30 14.86 13.68
CA ALA A 242 -7.62 14.36 13.32
C ALA A 242 -7.89 14.43 11.81
N LEU A 243 -7.64 15.59 11.19
CA LEU A 243 -7.81 15.80 9.74
C LEU A 243 -6.87 14.90 8.93
N PHE A 244 -5.62 14.74 9.37
CA PHE A 244 -4.67 13.85 8.71
C PHE A 244 -5.15 12.38 8.74
N LEU A 245 -5.58 11.89 9.91
CA LEU A 245 -6.06 10.51 10.07
C LEU A 245 -7.40 10.28 9.35
N GLU A 246 -8.30 11.25 9.38
CA GLU A 246 -9.52 11.23 8.57
C GLU A 246 -9.18 11.15 7.08
N GLY A 247 -8.29 12.02 6.59
CA GLY A 247 -7.83 12.00 5.20
C GLY A 247 -7.19 10.67 4.80
N LEU A 248 -6.39 10.07 5.68
CA LEU A 248 -5.80 8.75 5.45
C LEU A 248 -6.87 7.66 5.36
N ALA A 249 -7.86 7.71 6.25
CA ALA A 249 -9.00 6.79 6.23
C ALA A 249 -9.83 6.96 4.95
N GLN A 250 -10.14 8.19 4.55
CA GLN A 250 -10.85 8.51 3.31
C GLN A 250 -10.07 8.04 2.08
N PHE A 251 -8.75 8.26 2.04
CA PHE A 251 -7.88 7.78 0.96
C PHE A 251 -7.96 6.26 0.80
N LEU A 252 -7.86 5.52 1.91
CA LEU A 252 -7.96 4.06 1.92
C LEU A 252 -9.36 3.56 1.54
N VAL A 253 -10.41 4.18 2.07
CA VAL A 253 -11.80 3.84 1.75
C VAL A 253 -12.09 4.11 0.27
N GLY A 254 -11.55 5.20 -0.28
CA GLY A 254 -11.68 5.60 -1.67
C GLY A 254 -11.16 4.56 -2.67
N PHE A 255 -10.14 3.76 -2.29
CA PHE A 255 -9.68 2.65 -3.15
C PHE A 255 -10.75 1.60 -3.41
N LYS A 256 -11.77 1.48 -2.56
CA LYS A 256 -12.88 0.53 -2.72
C LYS A 256 -14.13 1.19 -3.33
N ASP A 257 -14.05 2.44 -3.78
CA ASP A 257 -15.18 3.09 -4.46
C ASP A 257 -15.54 2.32 -5.76
N PRO A 258 -16.77 1.78 -5.90
CA PRO A 258 -17.14 0.99 -7.07
C PRO A 258 -17.05 1.76 -8.39
N GLY A 259 -17.29 3.08 -8.36
CA GLY A 259 -17.21 3.96 -9.52
C GLY A 259 -15.78 4.11 -10.02
N LEU A 260 -14.84 4.44 -9.13
CA LEU A 260 -13.42 4.56 -9.42
C LEU A 260 -12.82 3.22 -9.85
N VAL A 261 -13.13 2.13 -9.16
CA VAL A 261 -12.66 0.79 -9.54
C VAL A 261 -13.15 0.41 -10.94
N ARG A 262 -14.41 0.71 -11.27
CA ARG A 262 -14.97 0.46 -12.62
C ARG A 262 -14.30 1.34 -13.67
N LYS A 263 -14.11 2.63 -13.41
CA LYS A 263 -13.40 3.55 -14.31
C LYS A 263 -11.98 3.06 -14.58
N PHE A 264 -11.24 2.68 -13.55
CA PHE A 264 -9.88 2.18 -13.68
C PHE A 264 -9.80 0.90 -14.53
N LYS A 265 -10.71 -0.06 -14.29
CA LYS A 265 -10.77 -1.31 -15.09
C LYS A 265 -11.01 -1.05 -16.58
N ARG A 266 -11.79 -0.02 -16.94
CA ARG A 266 -12.07 0.34 -18.35
C ARG A 266 -10.87 0.95 -19.08
N HIS A 267 -9.94 1.57 -18.37
CA HIS A 267 -8.74 2.18 -18.97
C HIS A 267 -7.53 1.24 -18.98
N ARG A 268 -7.71 0.00 -18.50
CA ARG A 268 -6.69 -1.02 -18.62
C ARG A 268 -6.66 -1.49 -20.07
N ILE A 269 -5.69 -0.99 -20.84
CA ILE A 269 -5.43 -1.49 -22.20
C ILE A 269 -5.20 -3.00 -22.10
N PRO A 270 -5.91 -3.84 -22.87
CA PRO A 270 -5.61 -5.26 -22.93
C PRO A 270 -4.16 -5.43 -23.38
N SER A 271 -3.33 -6.08 -22.56
CA SER A 271 -2.04 -6.59 -23.02
C SER A 271 -2.30 -7.76 -23.97
N THR A 272 -2.74 -7.44 -25.19
CA THR A 272 -2.78 -8.38 -26.30
C THR A 272 -1.34 -8.62 -26.72
N VAL A 273 -0.76 -9.71 -26.21
CA VAL A 273 0.35 -10.38 -26.89
C VAL A 273 -0.26 -10.88 -28.20
N ALA A 274 -0.15 -10.06 -29.25
CA ALA A 274 -0.49 -10.47 -30.60
C ALA A 274 0.43 -11.64 -30.94
N GLY A 275 -0.16 -12.83 -31.01
CA GLY A 275 0.50 -14.01 -31.52
C GLY A 275 1.03 -13.72 -32.91
N ILE A 276 2.35 -13.74 -33.05
CA ILE A 276 2.98 -13.90 -34.35
C ILE A 276 2.75 -15.36 -34.72
N SER A 277 1.60 -15.65 -35.32
CA SER A 277 1.40 -16.92 -36.02
C SER A 277 2.21 -16.85 -37.30
N GLY A 278 3.26 -17.67 -37.37
CA GLY A 278 4.03 -17.90 -38.59
C GLY A 278 3.12 -18.40 -39.70
N GLY A 279 3.19 -17.73 -40.85
CA GLY A 279 2.65 -18.20 -42.12
C GLY A 279 3.78 -18.24 -43.13
N ALA A 280 4.60 -19.30 -43.07
CA ALA A 280 5.45 -19.69 -44.18
C ALA A 280 4.56 -20.31 -45.27
N GLY A 281 4.60 -19.75 -46.47
CA GLY A 281 3.83 -20.22 -47.61
C GLY A 281 4.44 -19.73 -48.90
N GLY A 282 5.70 -20.11 -49.15
CA GLY A 282 6.32 -19.95 -50.46
C GLY A 282 5.60 -20.82 -51.48
N LYS A 283 5.07 -20.20 -52.53
CA LYS A 283 4.80 -20.86 -53.80
C LYS A 283 5.77 -20.31 -54.83
N SER A 284 6.65 -21.21 -55.24
CA SER A 284 7.48 -21.13 -56.44
C SER A 284 6.60 -20.83 -57.66
N ALA A 285 7.00 -19.83 -58.44
CA ALA A 285 6.47 -19.56 -59.76
C ALA A 285 7.39 -20.25 -60.78
N ASP A 286 6.91 -21.36 -61.33
CA ASP A 286 7.31 -21.81 -62.65
C ASP A 286 6.63 -20.92 -63.69
N GLY A 287 7.38 -20.45 -64.68
CA GLY A 287 6.85 -19.65 -65.77
C GLY A 287 7.92 -19.10 -66.70
N ASN A 288 8.41 -19.99 -67.57
CA ASN A 288 8.81 -19.82 -68.97
C ASN A 288 9.29 -18.42 -69.45
#